data_AF-A0A2D7K9K4-F1
#
_entry.id   AF-A0A2D7K9K4-F1
#
_cell.length_a   1.000
_cell.length_b   1.000
_cell.length_c   1.000
_cell.angle_alpha   90.00
_cell.angle_beta   90.00
_cell.angle_gamma   90.00
#
_symmetry.space_group_name_H-M   'P 1'
#
loop_
_entity.id
_entity.type
_entity.pdbx_description
1 polymer ?
#
loop_
_entity_poly.entity_id
_entity_poly.type
_entity_poly.pdbx_seq_one_letter_code
_entity_poly.pdbx_strand_id
1 'polypeptide(L)'
;MMGIKKWTKHLVYNQVPIYPLIIYRIVFGLMMFFSTCRFVIKGWIHDLYLTPKYFFTYLWFDWVNPISEDFIYIAFIILIICSLLITFGLLYRASAIIFFLLFTYIELIDKTNYLNHYYFISLISFIIIFLPANKLFSLDIKFNFVKKKNNNQCLEN
;
A
#
# COMPACT_ATOMS: atom_id res chain seq x y z
N MET A 1 -2.04 -37.26 20.11
CA MET A 1 -2.69 -35.99 19.67
C MET A 1 -2.25 -34.78 20.53
N MET A 2 -0.96 -34.67 20.87
CA MET A 2 -0.44 -33.72 21.88
C MET A 2 0.47 -32.63 21.28
N GLY A 3 1.12 -32.91 20.14
CA GLY A 3 1.97 -31.95 19.43
C GLY A 3 1.18 -30.76 18.85
N ILE A 4 0.04 -31.01 18.22
CA ILE A 4 -0.77 -29.97 17.55
C ILE A 4 -1.24 -28.90 18.55
N LYS A 5 -1.67 -29.31 19.77
CA LYS A 5 -2.11 -28.37 20.82
C LYS A 5 -0.99 -27.44 21.34
N LYS A 6 0.27 -27.88 21.30
CA LYS A 6 1.42 -27.07 21.73
C LYS A 6 1.71 -25.96 20.71
N TRP A 7 1.70 -26.31 19.42
CA TRP A 7 1.89 -25.35 18.33
C TRP A 7 0.75 -24.34 18.24
N THR A 8 -0.51 -24.77 18.39
CA THR A 8 -1.64 -23.84 18.37
C THR A 8 -1.60 -22.86 19.53
N LYS A 9 -1.23 -23.30 20.75
CA LYS A 9 -1.10 -22.40 21.89
C LYS A 9 0.03 -21.38 21.70
N HIS A 10 1.16 -21.82 21.15
CA HIS A 10 2.30 -20.94 20.85
C HIS A 10 1.97 -19.89 19.77
N LEU A 11 1.31 -20.29 18.68
CA LEU A 11 0.96 -19.38 17.57
C LEU A 11 -0.13 -18.36 17.93
N VAL A 12 -1.06 -18.72 18.82
CA VAL A 12 -2.22 -17.86 19.14
C VAL A 12 -1.95 -16.94 20.33
N TYR A 13 -1.19 -17.38 21.34
CA TYR A 13 -1.07 -16.64 22.60
C TYR A 13 0.23 -15.85 22.79
N ASN A 14 1.27 -16.10 21.98
CA ASN A 14 2.51 -15.36 22.13
C ASN A 14 2.39 -13.92 21.64
N GLN A 15 2.84 -12.97 22.47
CA GLN A 15 2.97 -11.57 22.08
C GLN A 15 4.16 -11.43 21.13
N VAL A 16 3.89 -11.08 19.87
CA VAL A 16 4.95 -10.78 18.88
C VAL A 16 5.18 -9.27 18.87
N PRO A 17 6.45 -8.80 18.88
CA PRO A 17 6.73 -7.38 18.82
C PRO A 17 6.22 -6.77 17.50
N ILE A 18 5.75 -5.52 17.55
CA ILE A 18 5.19 -4.81 16.38
C ILE A 18 6.27 -4.31 15.40
N TYR A 19 7.56 -4.37 15.78
CA TYR A 19 8.67 -3.82 14.98
C TYR A 19 8.71 -4.30 13.53
N PRO A 20 8.51 -5.60 13.20
CA PRO A 20 8.54 -6.07 11.81
C PRO A 20 7.46 -5.41 10.95
N LEU A 21 6.29 -5.11 11.53
CA LEU A 21 5.18 -4.47 10.84
C LEU A 21 5.48 -3.01 10.48
N ILE A 22 6.18 -2.30 11.38
CA ILE A 22 6.61 -0.92 11.16
C ILE A 22 7.70 -0.87 10.09
N ILE A 23 8.68 -1.77 10.16
CA ILE A 23 9.73 -1.88 9.14
C ILE A 23 9.12 -2.18 7.77
N TYR A 24 8.20 -3.14 7.71
CA TYR A 24 7.48 -3.48 6.50
C TYR A 24 6.78 -2.27 5.89
N ARG A 25 6.06 -1.49 6.70
CA ARG A 25 5.39 -0.25 6.27
C ARG A 25 6.37 0.75 5.64
N ILE A 26 7.50 1.00 6.32
CA ILE A 26 8.50 1.97 5.87
C ILE A 26 9.15 1.50 4.56
N VAL A 27 9.57 0.23 4.49
CA VAL A 27 10.20 -0.33 3.30
C VAL A 27 9.22 -0.34 2.12
N PHE A 28 7.98 -0.76 2.36
CA PHE A 28 6.93 -0.74 1.33
C PHE A 28 6.67 0.67 0.81
N GLY A 29 6.47 1.64 1.71
CA GLY A 29 6.21 3.03 1.33
C GLY A 29 7.37 3.65 0.53
N LEU A 30 8.62 3.44 0.97
CA LEU A 30 9.80 3.92 0.24
C LEU A 30 9.96 3.25 -1.12
N MET A 31 9.81 1.92 -1.18
CA MET A 31 9.87 1.17 -2.42
C MET A 31 8.84 1.69 -3.42
N MET A 32 7.60 1.94 -2.98
CA MET A 32 6.55 2.50 -3.83
C MET A 32 6.85 3.94 -4.24
N PHE A 33 7.36 4.78 -3.33
CA PHE A 33 7.77 6.15 -3.66
C PHE A 33 8.81 6.16 -4.79
N PHE A 34 9.92 5.43 -4.62
CA PHE A 34 10.98 5.38 -5.63
C PHE A 34 10.51 4.77 -6.95
N SER A 35 9.67 3.73 -6.89
CA SER A 35 9.13 3.07 -8.09
C SER A 35 8.23 4.02 -8.88
N THR A 36 7.33 4.73 -8.20
CA THR A 36 6.41 5.69 -8.83
C THR A 36 7.16 6.91 -9.35
N CYS A 37 8.12 7.46 -8.60
CA CYS A 37 8.99 8.54 -9.08
C CYS A 37 9.78 8.12 -10.33
N ARG A 38 10.38 6.92 -10.33
CA ARG A 38 11.07 6.37 -11.50
C ARG A 38 10.14 6.25 -12.70
N PHE A 39 8.90 5.82 -12.48
CA PHE A 39 7.89 5.70 -13.52
C PHE A 39 7.61 7.05 -14.19
N VAL A 40 7.43 8.11 -13.38
CA VAL A 40 7.21 9.48 -13.86
C VAL A 40 8.44 10.02 -14.60
N ILE A 41 9.63 9.88 -14.02
CA ILE A 41 10.89 10.39 -14.60
C ILE A 41 11.19 9.73 -15.95
N LYS A 42 10.81 8.46 -16.12
CA LYS A 42 11.01 7.74 -17.39
C LYS A 42 10.02 8.14 -18.49
N GLY A 43 9.05 9.01 -18.21
CA GLY A 43 8.04 9.43 -19.18
C GLY A 43 6.98 8.34 -19.45
N TRP A 44 6.99 7.24 -18.70
CA TRP A 44 6.11 6.09 -18.94
C TRP A 44 4.63 6.43 -18.77
N ILE A 45 4.29 7.50 -18.04
CA ILE A 45 2.91 7.98 -17.99
C ILE A 45 2.43 8.34 -19.41
N HIS A 46 3.22 9.12 -20.15
CA HIS A 46 2.87 9.54 -21.49
C HIS A 46 2.83 8.33 -22.43
N ASP A 47 3.92 7.55 -22.45
CA ASP A 47 4.06 6.42 -23.37
C ASP A 47 2.98 5.35 -23.19
N LEU A 48 2.59 5.04 -21.95
CA LEU A 48 1.70 3.91 -21.67
C LEU A 48 0.23 4.30 -21.53
N TYR A 49 -0.08 5.57 -21.22
CA TYR A 49 -1.45 5.99 -20.94
C TYR A 49 -1.97 7.15 -21.80
N LEU A 50 -1.09 7.93 -22.46
CA LEU A 50 -1.51 9.04 -23.32
C LEU A 50 -1.32 8.73 -24.81
N THR A 51 -0.22 8.06 -25.19
CA THR A 51 0.02 7.73 -26.61
C THR A 51 -0.91 6.65 -27.18
N PRO A 52 -1.34 5.61 -26.44
CA PRO A 52 -2.18 4.56 -27.02
C PRO A 52 -3.56 5.08 -27.36
N LYS A 53 -4.04 4.75 -28.56
CA LYS A 53 -5.41 5.09 -29.01
C LYS A 53 -6.46 4.07 -28.57
N TYR A 54 -6.02 2.91 -28.08
CA TYR A 54 -6.88 1.80 -27.69
C TYR A 54 -6.28 1.10 -26.47
N PHE A 55 -7.12 0.78 -25.49
CA PHE A 55 -6.75 0.09 -24.26
C PHE A 55 -7.41 -1.28 -24.20
N PHE A 56 -6.66 -2.31 -23.82
CA PHE A 56 -7.21 -3.66 -23.67
C PHE A 56 -7.69 -3.85 -22.24
N THR A 57 -8.99 -3.76 -22.03
CA THR A 57 -9.62 -3.89 -20.71
C THR A 57 -9.61 -5.35 -20.22
N TYR A 58 -9.68 -5.52 -18.91
CA TYR A 58 -9.90 -6.84 -18.31
C TYR A 58 -11.38 -7.22 -18.41
N LEU A 59 -11.64 -8.52 -18.54
CA LEU A 59 -13.00 -9.07 -18.47
C LEU A 59 -13.66 -8.58 -17.18
N TRP A 60 -14.85 -7.95 -17.28
CA TRP A 60 -15.62 -7.30 -16.21
C TRP A 60 -15.18 -5.88 -15.80
N PHE A 61 -14.10 -5.35 -16.38
CA PHE A 61 -13.58 -4.01 -16.10
C PHE A 61 -13.57 -3.12 -17.35
N ASP A 62 -14.47 -3.36 -18.30
CA ASP A 62 -14.58 -2.59 -19.54
C ASP A 62 -14.94 -1.11 -19.32
N TRP A 63 -15.47 -0.79 -18.14
CA TRP A 63 -15.77 0.58 -17.70
C TRP A 63 -14.55 1.34 -17.18
N VAL A 64 -13.43 0.65 -16.92
CA VAL A 64 -12.18 1.25 -16.43
C VAL A 64 -11.39 1.76 -17.63
N ASN A 65 -11.63 3.02 -17.98
CA ASN A 65 -10.91 3.72 -19.03
C ASN A 65 -10.18 4.94 -18.45
N PRO A 66 -9.12 5.43 -19.11
CA PRO A 66 -8.47 6.66 -18.69
C PRO A 66 -9.46 7.82 -18.85
N ILE A 67 -9.87 8.41 -17.72
CA ILE A 67 -10.93 9.44 -17.69
C ILE A 67 -10.46 10.71 -18.43
N SER A 68 -9.24 11.16 -18.13
CA SER A 68 -8.57 12.27 -18.80
C SER A 68 -7.06 12.18 -18.58
N GLU A 69 -6.29 12.82 -19.46
CA GLU A 69 -4.83 12.89 -19.36
C GLU A 69 -4.39 13.55 -18.03
N ASP A 70 -5.04 14.67 -17.68
CA ASP A 70 -4.79 15.41 -16.44
C ASP A 70 -5.03 14.54 -15.21
N PHE A 71 -6.09 13.72 -15.23
CA PHE A 71 -6.42 12.83 -14.11
C PHE A 71 -5.31 11.81 -13.86
N ILE A 72 -4.69 11.25 -14.90
CA ILE A 72 -3.61 10.27 -14.74
C ILE A 72 -2.40 10.92 -14.08
N TYR A 73 -1.98 12.11 -14.54
CA TYR A 73 -0.88 12.83 -13.88
C TYR A 73 -1.19 13.14 -12.41
N ILE A 74 -2.39 13.61 -12.12
CA ILE A 74 -2.83 13.87 -10.74
C ILE A 74 -2.83 12.57 -9.92
N ALA A 75 -3.30 11.46 -10.47
CA ALA A 75 -3.30 10.15 -9.79
C ALA A 75 -1.88 9.71 -9.41
N PHE A 76 -0.91 9.86 -10.31
CA PHE A 76 0.50 9.56 -10.03
C PHE A 76 1.08 10.48 -8.94
N ILE A 77 0.75 11.77 -8.94
CA ILE A 77 1.15 12.71 -7.87
C ILE A 77 0.56 12.27 -6.52
N ILE A 78 -0.72 11.91 -6.49
CA ILE A 78 -1.38 11.44 -5.27
C ILE A 78 -0.74 10.13 -4.79
N LEU A 79 -0.38 9.20 -5.68
CA LEU A 79 0.34 7.97 -5.34
C LEU A 79 1.68 8.26 -4.67
N ILE A 80 2.46 9.20 -5.19
CA ILE A 80 3.73 9.64 -4.61
C ILE A 80 3.50 10.20 -3.20
N ILE A 81 2.54 11.12 -3.04
CA ILE A 81 2.21 11.69 -1.73
C ILE A 81 1.76 10.60 -0.76
N CYS A 82 0.86 9.71 -1.18
CA CYS A 82 0.36 8.63 -0.35
C CYS A 82 1.48 7.65 0.06
N SER A 83 2.44 7.35 -0.81
CA SER A 83 3.58 6.49 -0.48
C SER A 83 4.47 7.09 0.61
N LEU A 84 4.68 8.41 0.61
CA LEU A 84 5.39 9.11 1.69
C LEU A 84 4.58 9.11 2.99
N LEU A 85 3.28 9.39 2.91
CA LEU A 85 2.39 9.35 4.07
C LEU A 85 2.35 7.96 4.73
N ILE A 86 2.31 6.89 3.93
CA ILE A 86 2.42 5.50 4.39
C ILE A 86 3.77 5.27 5.07
N THR A 87 4.87 5.73 4.48
CA THR A 87 6.22 5.62 5.06
C THR A 87 6.29 6.25 6.45
N PHE A 88 5.87 7.51 6.57
CA PHE A 88 5.87 8.25 7.83
C PHE A 88 4.76 7.82 8.80
N GLY A 89 3.78 7.05 8.32
CA GLY A 89 2.60 6.65 9.08
C GLY A 89 1.73 7.85 9.46
N LEU A 90 1.53 8.81 8.55
CA LEU A 90 0.58 9.90 8.71
C LEU A 90 -0.69 9.57 7.94
N LEU A 91 -1.86 9.76 8.55
CA LEU A 91 -3.18 9.37 8.02
C LEU A 91 -3.16 7.96 7.41
N TYR A 92 -2.44 7.03 8.05
CA TYR A 92 -1.98 5.78 7.43
C TYR A 92 -3.09 5.00 6.73
N ARG A 93 -4.24 4.86 7.38
CA ARG A 93 -5.38 4.11 6.83
C ARG A 93 -5.95 4.79 5.58
N ALA A 94 -6.13 6.11 5.63
CA ALA A 94 -6.64 6.87 4.49
C ALA A 94 -5.65 6.82 3.33
N SER A 95 -4.36 7.04 3.59
CA SER A 95 -3.31 6.97 2.58
C SER A 95 -3.18 5.58 1.97
N ALA A 96 -3.27 4.51 2.75
CA ALA A 96 -3.26 3.14 2.25
C ALA A 96 -4.47 2.82 1.37
N ILE A 97 -5.67 3.27 1.76
CA ILE A 97 -6.90 3.09 0.98
C ILE A 97 -6.80 3.84 -0.35
N ILE A 98 -6.41 5.12 -0.32
CA ILE A 98 -6.26 5.95 -1.52
C ILE A 98 -5.19 5.35 -2.44
N PHE A 99 -4.06 4.93 -1.88
CA PHE A 99 -2.99 4.28 -2.63
C PHE A 99 -3.47 3.00 -3.31
N PHE A 100 -4.14 2.11 -2.58
CA PHE A 100 -4.70 0.88 -3.13
C PHE A 100 -5.68 1.14 -4.27
N LEU A 101 -6.63 2.06 -4.08
CA LEU A 101 -7.64 2.39 -5.09
C LEU A 101 -7.01 2.97 -6.35
N LEU A 102 -6.11 3.95 -6.22
CA LEU A 102 -5.46 4.58 -7.37
C LEU A 102 -4.51 3.63 -8.10
N PHE A 103 -3.70 2.88 -7.36
CA PHE A 103 -2.74 1.95 -7.96
C PHE A 103 -3.45 0.82 -8.70
N THR A 104 -4.49 0.25 -8.08
CA THR A 104 -5.30 -0.81 -8.72
C THR A 104 -6.07 -0.26 -9.91
N TYR A 105 -6.61 0.96 -9.82
CA TYR A 105 -7.26 1.61 -10.97
C TYR A 105 -6.30 1.74 -12.15
N ILE A 106 -5.09 2.27 -11.92
CA ILE A 106 -4.07 2.46 -12.98
C ILE A 106 -3.64 1.12 -13.61
N GLU A 107 -3.55 0.05 -12.81
CA GLU A 107 -3.26 -1.30 -13.30
C GLU A 107 -4.39 -1.86 -14.18
N LEU A 108 -5.65 -1.58 -13.83
CA LEU A 108 -6.83 -2.08 -14.53
C LEU A 108 -7.14 -1.36 -15.85
N ILE A 109 -6.54 -0.18 -16.09
CA ILE A 109 -6.73 0.59 -17.34
C ILE A 109 -6.32 -0.22 -18.57
N ASP A 110 -5.18 -0.91 -18.51
CA ASP A 110 -4.66 -1.63 -19.66
C ASP A 110 -3.97 -2.94 -19.28
N LYS A 111 -4.50 -4.04 -19.81
CA LYS A 111 -3.95 -5.38 -19.66
C LYS A 111 -2.60 -5.53 -20.36
N THR A 112 -2.28 -4.71 -21.37
CA THR A 112 -0.96 -4.80 -22.04
C THR A 112 0.19 -4.43 -21.11
N ASN A 113 -0.08 -3.59 -20.11
CA ASN A 113 0.88 -3.15 -19.10
C ASN A 113 0.93 -4.07 -17.88
N TYR A 114 0.24 -5.22 -17.93
CA TYR A 114 0.17 -6.17 -16.84
C TYR A 114 1.53 -6.78 -16.52
N LEU A 115 1.94 -6.64 -15.26
CA LEU A 115 3.05 -7.39 -14.67
C LEU A 115 2.57 -8.05 -13.37
N ASN A 116 2.94 -9.31 -13.18
CA ASN A 116 2.63 -10.07 -11.95
C ASN A 116 3.05 -9.32 -10.66
N HIS A 117 4.13 -8.52 -10.74
CA HIS A 117 4.59 -7.74 -9.61
C HIS A 117 3.68 -6.55 -9.28
N TYR A 118 3.01 -5.95 -10.27
CA TYR A 118 2.04 -4.88 -10.02
C TYR A 118 0.79 -5.44 -9.37
N TYR A 119 0.28 -6.57 -9.87
CA TYR A 119 -0.81 -7.30 -9.22
C TYR A 119 -0.49 -7.64 -7.75
N PHE A 120 0.73 -8.11 -7.48
CA PHE A 120 1.19 -8.36 -6.12
C PHE A 120 1.15 -7.11 -5.24
N ILE A 121 1.56 -5.95 -5.76
CA ILE A 121 1.50 -4.67 -5.04
C ILE A 121 0.04 -4.27 -4.73
N SER A 122 -0.90 -4.48 -5.65
CA SER A 122 -2.33 -4.24 -5.43
C SER A 122 -2.86 -5.10 -4.27
N LEU A 123 -2.52 -6.40 -4.23
CA LEU A 123 -2.88 -7.28 -3.11
C LEU A 123 -2.24 -6.86 -1.79
N ILE A 124 -0.95 -6.54 -1.81
CA ILE A 124 -0.24 -6.10 -0.61
C ILE A 124 -0.85 -4.81 -0.07
N SER A 125 -1.03 -3.79 -0.91
CA SER A 125 -1.61 -2.52 -0.50
C SER A 125 -3.02 -2.69 0.09
N PHE A 126 -3.83 -3.61 -0.44
CA PHE A 126 -5.11 -3.99 0.16
C PHE A 126 -4.93 -4.57 1.58
N ILE A 127 -4.00 -5.50 1.76
CA ILE A 127 -3.72 -6.11 3.07
C ILE A 127 -3.29 -5.05 4.08
N ILE A 128 -2.39 -4.12 3.70
CA ILE A 128 -1.84 -3.16 4.67
C ILE A 128 -2.93 -2.25 5.27
N ILE A 129 -4.04 -2.02 4.58
CA ILE A 129 -5.18 -1.22 5.09
C ILE A 129 -5.67 -1.77 6.44
N PHE A 130 -5.72 -3.10 6.59
CA PHE A 130 -6.22 -3.77 7.79
C PHE A 130 -5.16 -3.91 8.88
N LEU A 131 -3.87 -3.79 8.53
CA LEU A 131 -2.76 -3.92 9.47
C LEU A 131 -2.69 -2.70 10.39
N PRO A 132 -2.68 -2.87 11.73
CA PRO A 132 -2.54 -1.77 12.69
C PRO A 132 -1.07 -1.32 12.81
N ALA A 133 -0.42 -1.02 11.69
CA ALA A 133 0.97 -0.58 11.63
C ALA A 133 1.16 0.87 12.12
N ASN A 134 0.08 1.58 12.48
CA ASN A 134 0.09 2.97 12.95
C ASN A 134 0.05 3.11 14.48
N LYS A 135 0.00 2.01 15.26
CA LYS A 135 -0.16 2.04 16.73
C LYS A 135 1.14 2.26 17.51
N LEU A 136 2.30 2.26 16.83
CA LEU A 136 3.63 2.60 17.36
C LEU A 136 4.47 3.27 16.26
N PHE A 137 5.23 4.32 16.62
CA PHE A 137 6.17 5.04 15.74
C PHE A 137 5.53 5.56 14.42
N SER A 138 4.49 6.37 14.56
CA SER A 138 3.75 7.02 13.49
C SER A 138 3.59 8.51 13.82
N LEU A 139 3.62 9.37 12.80
CA LEU A 139 3.29 10.78 13.00
C LEU A 139 1.84 10.96 13.47
N ASP A 140 0.95 10.01 13.17
CA ASP A 140 -0.42 9.96 13.71
C ASP A 140 -0.47 9.98 15.26
N ILE A 141 0.50 9.35 15.92
CA ILE A 141 0.61 9.39 17.39
C ILE A 141 1.17 10.74 17.85
N LYS A 142 2.13 11.32 17.10
CA LYS A 142 2.71 12.63 17.40
C LYS A 142 1.70 13.76 17.26
N PHE A 143 0.77 13.65 16.31
CA PHE A 143 -0.33 14.59 16.08
C PHE A 143 -1.65 14.20 16.80
N ASN A 144 -1.61 13.18 17.67
CA ASN A 144 -2.73 12.76 18.54
C ASN A 144 -3.98 12.23 17.81
N PHE A 145 -3.87 11.83 16.53
CA PHE A 145 -4.95 11.19 15.77
C PHE A 145 -5.24 9.75 16.23
N VAL A 146 -4.29 9.10 16.90
CA VAL A 146 -4.42 7.74 17.43
C VAL A 146 -3.81 7.67 18.83
N LYS A 147 -4.53 7.08 19.80
CA LYS A 147 -4.00 6.82 21.14
C LYS A 147 -2.78 5.87 21.06
N LYS A 148 -1.65 6.30 21.62
CA LYS A 148 -0.45 5.47 21.82
C LYS A 148 -0.81 4.23 22.63
N LYS A 149 -0.50 3.03 22.13
CA LYS A 149 -0.56 1.82 22.95
C LYS A 149 0.68 1.81 23.87
N ASN A 150 0.48 1.83 25.19
CA ASN A 150 1.58 1.83 26.15
C ASN A 150 2.37 0.51 26.08
N ASN A 151 3.70 0.60 25.99
CA ASN A 151 4.62 -0.54 25.85
C ASN A 151 4.78 -1.37 27.14
N ASN A 152 4.22 -0.96 28.27
CA ASN A 152 4.42 -1.62 29.55
C ASN A 152 3.75 -2.99 29.68
N GLN A 153 2.97 -3.45 28.69
CA GLN A 153 2.36 -4.78 28.70
C GLN A 153 3.21 -5.87 28.00
N CYS A 154 4.30 -5.52 27.31
CA CYS A 154 5.12 -6.49 26.55
C CYS A 154 6.50 -6.77 27.16
N LEU A 155 6.89 -6.08 28.24
CA LEU A 155 8.22 -6.23 28.87
C LEU A 155 8.18 -6.91 30.25
N GLU A 156 7.01 -7.30 30.75
CA GLU A 156 6.83 -7.88 32.10
C GLU A 156 6.31 -9.34 32.12
N ASN A 157 6.29 -10.05 30.99
CA ASN A 157 5.94 -11.49 30.98
C ASN A 157 6.98 -12.33 30.25
#